data_AF-A0A6I1QZB5-F1
#
_entry.id   AF-A0A6I1QZB5-F1
#
_cell.length_a   1.000
_cell.length_b   1.000
_cell.length_c   1.000
_cell.angle_alpha   90.00
_cell.angle_beta   90.00
_cell.angle_gamma   90.00
#
_symmetry.space_group_name_H-M   'P 1'
#
loop_
_entity.id
_entity.type
_entity.pdbx_description
1 polymer ?
#
loop_
_entity_poly.entity_id
_entity_poly.type
_entity_poly.pdbx_seq_one_letter_code
_entity_poly.pdbx_strand_id
1 'polypeptide(L)'
;MKRHLIKTAPLLLSCLPTFLIFHPTHAQQPVASFYYDDQGYVTRQARDTNGNGKMDRWTHYNRQGQIERIEQDANFDGKPDIFVYYDSGNPRRQEIASKNDGRIDLWYFLNSDGQVERKGQDTNQMGKPTLWVYYRDGQPVRSEENSKSSGKLNRTVYFREGKISRVDEDTNGDGKPDNFEYYDSGQLVRKELDRKHTGTIDLWGHYQDSRLVKQEEDLRGDGKVSRIVYFQGEAVVRREEDTTGRERMDIIETFSQGKLTKRLRDTKGTGTWDRVYVFENDQLRREERDTNEDGFFDLRIFYMNGQIHRQEGDTNGDRRVDIWVKFENGERIEQLEDQHSRGTISARYVFKNGQLVGQEQVADASPSSTAILFAAVEEELQSMASSTGLYRSDNRAVTAAPKMESDSTMK
;
A
#
# COMPACT_ATOMS: atom_id res chain seq x y z
N MET A 1 -19.20 -53.63 -72.20
CA MET A 1 -19.52 -52.22 -71.93
C MET A 1 -18.57 -51.37 -72.78
N LYS A 2 -18.95 -51.01 -74.01
CA LYS A 2 -19.30 -49.64 -74.49
C LYS A 2 -18.37 -48.54 -73.94
N ARG A 3 -17.72 -47.65 -74.72
CA ARG A 3 -17.70 -47.34 -76.17
C ARG A 3 -16.51 -46.40 -76.50
N HIS A 4 -15.98 -46.57 -77.71
CA HIS A 4 -15.33 -45.65 -78.68
C HIS A 4 -14.30 -44.59 -78.25
N LEU A 5 -13.06 -44.60 -78.77
CA LEU A 5 -12.55 -44.26 -80.13
C LEU A 5 -12.52 -42.75 -80.43
N ILE A 6 -11.33 -42.23 -80.82
CA ILE A 6 -11.04 -41.31 -81.97
C ILE A 6 -9.58 -40.80 -81.79
N LYS A 7 -8.63 -41.22 -82.66
CA LYS A 7 -7.98 -40.49 -83.81
C LYS A 7 -7.16 -39.27 -83.36
N THR A 8 -5.99 -38.89 -83.89
CA THR A 8 -5.12 -39.24 -85.03
C THR A 8 -3.84 -38.41 -84.89
N ALA A 9 -2.75 -38.83 -85.53
CA ALA A 9 -1.41 -38.21 -85.58
C ALA A 9 -1.39 -36.80 -86.25
N PRO A 10 -0.25 -36.06 -86.28
CA PRO A 10 0.80 -36.33 -87.29
C PRO A 10 2.29 -35.97 -86.96
N LEU A 11 3.18 -36.60 -87.74
CA LEU A 11 4.45 -36.15 -88.41
C LEU A 11 5.43 -35.18 -87.71
N LEU A 12 6.72 -35.56 -87.52
CA LEU A 12 7.90 -35.49 -88.43
C LEU A 12 8.38 -34.05 -88.77
N LEU A 13 9.55 -33.62 -88.25
CA LEU A 13 10.82 -33.44 -88.99
C LEU A 13 11.94 -32.76 -88.15
N SER A 14 13.14 -33.32 -88.29
CA SER A 14 14.52 -32.83 -88.05
C SER A 14 14.81 -31.37 -87.68
N CYS A 15 15.74 -31.16 -86.72
CA CYS A 15 16.94 -30.32 -86.94
C CYS A 15 18.06 -30.59 -85.91
N LEU A 16 19.31 -30.56 -86.40
CA LEU A 16 20.61 -30.74 -85.73
C LEU A 16 21.01 -29.51 -84.88
N PRO A 17 22.13 -29.54 -84.12
CA PRO A 17 22.20 -29.11 -82.73
C PRO A 17 22.75 -27.69 -82.58
N THR A 18 22.29 -26.99 -81.57
CA THR A 18 23.00 -25.82 -81.02
C THR A 18 23.53 -26.22 -79.66
N PHE A 19 24.86 -26.35 -79.58
CA PHE A 19 25.59 -26.36 -78.33
C PHE A 19 25.30 -25.04 -77.60
N LEU A 20 24.38 -25.07 -76.64
CA LEU A 20 24.34 -24.07 -75.59
C LEU A 20 25.38 -24.50 -74.55
N ILE A 21 26.55 -23.88 -74.64
CA ILE A 21 27.51 -23.84 -73.54
C ILE A 21 26.81 -23.05 -72.43
N PHE A 22 26.17 -23.77 -71.50
CA PHE A 22 25.81 -23.21 -70.21
C PHE A 22 27.13 -22.86 -69.52
N HIS A 23 27.50 -21.58 -69.57
CA HIS A 23 28.40 -21.04 -68.57
C HIS A 23 27.57 -20.98 -67.29
N PRO A 24 27.91 -21.73 -66.22
CA PRO A 24 27.46 -21.32 -64.91
C PRO A 24 28.22 -20.03 -64.61
N THR A 25 27.68 -18.89 -65.03
CA THR A 25 28.02 -17.62 -64.39
C THR A 25 27.46 -17.69 -62.98
N HIS A 26 28.16 -18.41 -62.10
CA HIS A 26 28.14 -18.06 -60.69
C HIS A 26 28.87 -16.73 -60.59
N ALA A 27 28.15 -15.65 -60.90
CA ALA A 27 28.49 -14.35 -60.41
C ALA A 27 28.53 -14.51 -58.88
N GLN A 28 29.75 -14.54 -58.34
CA GLN A 28 29.98 -14.62 -56.91
C GLN A 28 29.23 -13.44 -56.30
N GLN A 29 28.14 -13.71 -55.59
CA GLN A 29 27.33 -12.63 -55.02
C GLN A 29 28.21 -11.81 -54.08
N PRO A 30 28.12 -10.48 -54.13
CA PRO A 30 29.01 -9.63 -53.37
C PRO A 30 28.80 -9.87 -51.87
N VAL A 31 29.87 -10.23 -51.16
CA VAL A 31 29.87 -10.37 -49.69
C VAL A 31 29.51 -9.04 -49.01
N ALA A 32 29.77 -7.92 -49.69
CA ALA A 32 29.31 -6.60 -49.26
C ALA A 32 28.99 -5.68 -50.45
N SER A 33 27.98 -4.83 -50.28
CA SER A 33 27.57 -3.77 -51.21
C SER A 33 27.69 -2.41 -50.55
N PHE A 34 28.26 -1.43 -51.25
CA PHE A 34 28.42 -0.05 -50.78
C PHE A 34 27.51 0.90 -51.55
N TYR A 35 26.90 1.84 -50.85
CA TYR A 35 26.03 2.87 -51.38
C TYR A 35 26.63 4.22 -51.08
N TYR A 36 26.56 5.14 -52.04
CA TYR A 36 27.22 6.45 -51.99
C TYR A 36 26.19 7.57 -52.20
N ASP A 37 26.47 8.76 -51.70
CA ASP A 37 25.73 9.98 -52.07
C ASP A 37 26.23 10.59 -53.39
N ASP A 38 25.61 11.69 -53.82
CA ASP A 38 25.94 12.40 -55.06
C ASP A 38 27.36 12.99 -55.08
N GLN A 39 28.01 13.08 -53.91
CA GLN A 39 29.37 13.57 -53.74
C GLN A 39 30.40 12.42 -53.66
N GLY A 40 29.93 11.17 -53.69
CA GLY A 40 30.77 9.97 -53.64
C GLY A 40 31.14 9.51 -52.23
N TYR A 41 30.53 10.04 -51.18
CA TYR A 41 30.74 9.55 -49.81
C TYR A 41 29.85 8.33 -49.52
N VAL A 42 30.39 7.33 -48.82
CA VAL A 42 29.64 6.14 -48.43
C VAL A 42 28.54 6.52 -47.46
N THR A 43 27.29 6.19 -47.78
CA THR A 43 26.12 6.41 -46.91
C THR A 43 25.64 5.12 -46.27
N ARG A 44 25.88 3.96 -46.91
CA ARG A 44 25.50 2.65 -46.38
C ARG A 44 26.42 1.54 -46.89
N GLN A 45 26.69 0.56 -46.04
CA GLN A 45 27.29 -0.73 -46.38
C GLN A 45 26.31 -1.84 -46.01
N ALA A 46 25.93 -2.69 -46.96
CA ALA A 46 25.19 -3.92 -46.71
C ALA A 46 26.16 -5.11 -46.79
N ARG A 47 26.05 -6.09 -45.89
CA ARG A 47 26.92 -7.26 -45.83
C ARG A 47 26.10 -8.53 -45.65
N ASP A 48 26.48 -9.56 -46.38
CA ASP A 48 26.08 -10.94 -46.15
C ASP A 48 27.13 -11.58 -45.24
N THR A 49 26.78 -11.79 -43.97
CA THR A 49 27.69 -12.31 -42.96
C THR A 49 27.69 -13.83 -42.86
N ASN A 50 26.65 -14.50 -43.37
CA ASN A 50 26.53 -15.96 -43.35
C ASN A 50 26.77 -16.64 -44.71
N GLY A 51 26.90 -15.86 -45.79
CA GLY A 51 27.19 -16.33 -47.14
C GLY A 51 26.00 -16.94 -47.87
N ASN A 52 24.76 -16.67 -47.45
CA ASN A 52 23.55 -17.26 -48.06
C ASN A 52 23.01 -16.48 -49.27
N GLY A 53 23.69 -15.40 -49.66
CA GLY A 53 23.32 -14.54 -50.79
C GLY A 53 22.33 -13.43 -50.45
N LYS A 54 21.90 -13.32 -49.18
CA LYS A 54 21.06 -12.25 -48.67
C LYS A 54 21.88 -11.39 -47.71
N MET A 55 21.73 -10.08 -47.84
CA MET A 55 22.34 -9.15 -46.88
C MET A 55 21.63 -9.30 -45.53
N ASP A 56 22.40 -9.34 -44.45
CA ASP A 56 21.88 -9.50 -43.08
C ASP A 56 22.42 -8.44 -42.11
N ARG A 57 23.36 -7.61 -42.57
CA ARG A 57 23.89 -6.49 -41.79
C ARG A 57 23.97 -5.23 -42.63
N TRP A 58 23.44 -4.13 -42.11
CA TRP A 58 23.48 -2.82 -42.76
C TRP A 58 24.13 -1.81 -41.82
N THR A 59 25.20 -1.16 -42.27
CA THR A 59 25.89 -0.08 -41.54
C THR A 59 25.65 1.22 -42.27
N HIS A 60 25.12 2.22 -41.58
CA HIS A 60 24.82 3.55 -42.09
C HIS A 60 25.85 4.54 -41.57
N TYR A 61 26.23 5.49 -42.42
CA TYR A 61 27.24 6.50 -42.13
C TYR A 61 26.67 7.90 -42.30
N ASN A 62 27.04 8.81 -41.40
CA ASN A 62 26.74 10.23 -41.54
C ASN A 62 27.64 10.89 -42.61
N ARG A 63 27.42 12.18 -42.90
CA ARG A 63 28.21 12.95 -43.89
C ARG A 63 29.70 13.07 -43.54
N GLN A 64 30.08 12.85 -42.29
CA GLN A 64 31.47 12.84 -41.83
C GLN A 64 32.11 11.45 -41.93
N GLY A 65 31.38 10.44 -42.43
CA GLY A 65 31.85 9.06 -42.55
C GLY A 65 31.86 8.28 -41.24
N GLN A 66 31.24 8.82 -40.18
CA GLN A 66 31.11 8.13 -38.89
C GLN A 66 29.85 7.25 -38.92
N ILE A 67 29.90 6.11 -38.23
CA ILE A 67 28.73 5.24 -38.09
C ILE A 67 27.63 6.02 -37.37
N GLU A 68 26.44 6.08 -37.97
CA GLU A 68 25.23 6.63 -37.33
C GLU A 68 24.29 5.51 -36.86
N ARG A 69 24.28 4.37 -37.56
CA ARG A 69 23.37 3.26 -37.27
C ARG A 69 23.86 1.93 -37.82
N ILE A 70 23.63 0.85 -37.10
CA ILE A 70 23.79 -0.53 -37.57
C ILE A 70 22.43 -1.23 -37.44
N GLU A 71 22.05 -1.98 -38.47
CA GLU A 71 20.93 -2.92 -38.47
C GLU A 71 21.49 -4.34 -38.66
N GLN A 72 20.95 -5.32 -37.93
CA GLN A 72 21.34 -6.72 -38.02
C GLN A 72 20.10 -7.61 -38.00
N ASP A 73 19.93 -8.40 -39.05
CA ASP A 73 19.06 -9.57 -39.09
C ASP A 73 19.82 -10.72 -38.40
N ALA A 74 19.33 -11.13 -37.23
CA ALA A 74 20.04 -12.06 -36.36
C ALA A 74 19.68 -13.52 -36.65
N ASN A 75 18.50 -13.77 -37.22
CA ASN A 75 18.01 -15.11 -37.56
C ASN A 75 18.03 -15.41 -39.07
N PHE A 76 18.42 -14.43 -39.90
CA PHE A 76 18.54 -14.49 -41.35
C PHE A 76 17.20 -14.69 -42.08
N ASP A 77 16.10 -14.19 -41.51
CA ASP A 77 14.76 -14.29 -42.10
C ASP A 77 14.42 -13.16 -43.10
N GLY A 78 15.32 -12.19 -43.25
CA GLY A 78 15.19 -11.01 -44.09
C GLY A 78 14.67 -9.77 -43.37
N LYS A 79 14.46 -9.81 -42.05
CA LYS A 79 14.04 -8.68 -41.22
C LYS A 79 15.11 -8.38 -40.17
N PRO A 80 15.58 -7.12 -40.05
CA PRO A 80 16.51 -6.78 -38.98
C PRO A 80 15.86 -6.90 -37.59
N ASP A 81 16.59 -7.52 -36.66
CA ASP A 81 16.17 -7.73 -35.26
C ASP A 81 16.85 -6.76 -34.30
N ILE A 82 18.05 -6.28 -34.64
CA ILE A 82 18.86 -5.42 -33.78
C ILE A 82 19.19 -4.14 -34.53
N PHE A 83 18.93 -3.01 -33.88
CA PHE A 83 19.30 -1.69 -34.36
C PHE A 83 20.17 -1.00 -33.31
N VAL A 84 21.35 -0.52 -33.69
CA VAL A 84 22.25 0.22 -32.80
C VAL A 84 22.49 1.59 -33.39
N TYR A 85 22.18 2.64 -32.64
CA TYR A 85 22.38 4.03 -33.04
C TYR A 85 23.60 4.60 -32.33
N TYR A 86 24.39 5.34 -33.09
CA TYR A 86 25.63 5.95 -32.64
C TYR A 86 25.52 7.47 -32.69
N ASP A 87 26.14 8.12 -31.72
CA ASP A 87 26.39 9.56 -31.73
C ASP A 87 27.88 9.79 -31.52
N SER A 88 28.50 10.51 -32.45
CA SER A 88 29.94 10.84 -32.39
C SER A 88 30.83 9.61 -32.18
N GLY A 89 30.46 8.47 -32.77
CA GLY A 89 31.19 7.20 -32.68
C GLY A 89 30.87 6.33 -31.46
N ASN A 90 30.06 6.80 -30.52
CA ASN A 90 29.67 6.05 -29.33
C ASN A 90 28.22 5.53 -29.45
N PRO A 91 27.94 4.28 -29.08
CA PRO A 91 26.57 3.76 -29.09
C PRO A 91 25.73 4.49 -28.03
N ARG A 92 24.55 4.99 -28.42
CA ARG A 92 23.63 5.72 -27.54
C ARG A 92 22.30 5.03 -27.35
N ARG A 93 21.88 4.23 -28.33
CA ARG A 93 20.60 3.53 -28.29
C ARG A 93 20.71 2.16 -28.96
N GLN A 94 20.10 1.16 -28.36
CA GLN A 94 19.85 -0.14 -28.98
C GLN A 94 18.36 -0.42 -28.99
N GLU A 95 17.85 -0.95 -30.10
CA GLU A 95 16.50 -1.48 -30.24
C GLU A 95 16.62 -2.94 -30.63
N ILE A 96 15.91 -3.82 -29.92
CA ILE A 96 16.03 -5.27 -30.10
C ILE A 96 14.64 -5.88 -30.19
N ALA A 97 14.42 -6.70 -31.21
CA ALA A 97 13.34 -7.68 -31.30
C ALA A 97 13.83 -8.97 -30.62
N SER A 98 13.54 -9.13 -29.34
CA SER A 98 14.12 -10.20 -28.50
C SER A 98 13.76 -11.62 -28.95
N LYS A 99 12.69 -11.75 -29.73
CA LYS A 99 12.19 -13.00 -30.31
C LYS A 99 12.62 -13.23 -31.76
N ASN A 100 13.41 -12.31 -32.32
CA ASN A 100 13.83 -12.30 -33.72
C ASN A 100 12.66 -12.41 -34.71
N ASP A 101 11.63 -11.58 -34.56
CA ASP A 101 10.48 -11.51 -35.47
C ASP A 101 10.36 -10.15 -36.18
N GLY A 102 11.41 -9.33 -36.06
CA GLY A 102 11.45 -7.93 -36.50
C GLY A 102 10.59 -6.96 -35.68
N ARG A 103 9.94 -7.39 -34.59
CA ARG A 103 9.13 -6.53 -33.72
C ARG A 103 9.93 -6.14 -32.48
N ILE A 104 10.37 -4.90 -32.43
CA ILE A 104 11.11 -4.37 -31.28
C ILE A 104 10.26 -4.42 -30.01
N ASP A 105 10.79 -5.05 -28.97
CA ASP A 105 10.19 -5.13 -27.64
C ASP A 105 11.16 -4.67 -26.53
N LEU A 106 12.42 -4.39 -26.86
CA LEU A 106 13.44 -3.89 -25.95
C LEU A 106 14.16 -2.65 -26.50
N TRP A 107 14.39 -1.69 -25.61
CA TRP A 107 15.16 -0.48 -25.90
C TRP A 107 16.22 -0.27 -24.81
N TYR A 108 17.45 -0.01 -25.18
CA TYR A 108 18.51 0.40 -24.26
C TYR A 108 19.00 1.80 -24.64
N PHE A 109 19.19 2.64 -23.64
CA PHE A 109 19.85 3.94 -23.77
C PHE A 109 21.12 3.90 -22.94
N LEU A 110 22.21 4.37 -23.54
CA LEU A 110 23.55 4.27 -22.99
C LEU A 110 24.09 5.67 -22.67
N ASN A 111 24.73 5.81 -21.52
CA ASN A 111 25.42 7.04 -21.13
C ASN A 111 26.73 7.23 -21.92
N SER A 112 27.49 8.28 -21.63
CA SER A 112 28.77 8.57 -22.33
C SER A 112 29.82 7.48 -22.14
N ASP A 113 29.74 6.73 -21.04
CA ASP A 113 30.67 5.65 -20.71
C ASP A 113 30.23 4.30 -21.30
N GLY A 114 29.15 4.29 -22.09
CA GLY A 114 28.58 3.08 -22.69
C GLY A 114 27.82 2.19 -21.72
N GLN A 115 27.50 2.66 -20.52
CA GLN A 115 26.69 1.94 -19.54
C GLN A 115 25.20 2.23 -19.76
N VAL A 116 24.34 1.26 -19.46
CA VAL A 116 22.89 1.45 -19.55
C VAL A 116 22.44 2.48 -18.51
N GLU A 117 21.88 3.60 -18.98
CA GLU A 117 21.21 4.59 -18.13
C GLU A 117 19.70 4.32 -18.03
N ARG A 118 19.13 3.72 -19.09
CA ARG A 118 17.69 3.43 -19.16
C ARG A 118 17.40 2.25 -20.08
N LYS A 119 16.50 1.37 -19.64
CA LYS A 119 15.96 0.23 -20.39
C LYS A 119 14.45 0.37 -20.54
N GLY A 120 13.93 0.27 -21.76
CA GLY A 120 12.51 0.20 -22.07
C GLY A 120 12.12 -1.22 -22.48
N GLN A 121 10.92 -1.63 -22.12
CA GLN A 121 10.34 -2.92 -22.51
C GLN A 121 8.86 -2.77 -22.87
N ASP A 122 8.46 -3.36 -23.99
CA ASP A 122 7.06 -3.49 -24.39
C ASP A 122 6.48 -4.78 -23.81
N THR A 123 5.85 -4.68 -22.64
CA THR A 123 5.28 -5.84 -21.94
C THR A 123 3.94 -6.30 -22.51
N ASN A 124 3.27 -5.48 -23.32
CA ASN A 124 1.94 -5.77 -23.87
C ASN A 124 1.90 -5.94 -25.40
N GLN A 125 3.06 -5.85 -26.07
CA GLN A 125 3.25 -6.05 -27.51
C GLN A 125 2.47 -5.05 -28.38
N MET A 126 2.30 -3.81 -27.90
CA MET A 126 1.63 -2.74 -28.65
C MET A 126 2.60 -1.87 -29.47
N GLY A 127 3.87 -2.24 -29.57
CA GLY A 127 4.93 -1.56 -30.31
C GLY A 127 5.51 -0.35 -29.59
N LYS A 128 5.29 -0.23 -28.26
CA LYS A 128 5.79 0.88 -27.45
C LYS A 128 6.23 0.37 -26.08
N PRO A 129 7.31 0.93 -25.50
CA PRO A 129 7.69 0.61 -24.13
C PRO A 129 6.56 0.94 -23.14
N THR A 130 6.15 -0.05 -22.36
CA THR A 130 5.21 0.09 -21.24
C THR A 130 5.93 0.10 -19.90
N LEU A 131 7.12 -0.49 -19.81
CA LEU A 131 7.99 -0.50 -18.65
C LEU A 131 9.31 0.23 -18.98
N TRP A 132 9.67 1.20 -18.16
CA TRP A 132 10.99 1.82 -18.16
C TRP A 132 11.71 1.51 -16.86
N VAL A 133 12.99 1.15 -16.93
CA VAL A 133 13.89 0.98 -15.79
C VAL A 133 15.08 1.91 -15.96
N TYR A 134 15.36 2.72 -14.94
CA TYR A 134 16.43 3.69 -14.90
C TYR A 134 17.55 3.18 -13.99
N TYR A 135 18.79 3.37 -14.44
CA TYR A 135 19.97 2.86 -13.78
C TYR A 135 20.92 4.00 -13.40
N ARG A 136 21.66 3.80 -12.31
CA ARG A 136 22.79 4.62 -11.90
C ARG A 136 23.89 3.69 -11.42
N ASP A 137 25.10 3.86 -11.93
CA ASP A 137 26.27 3.02 -11.59
C ASP A 137 25.98 1.52 -11.77
N GLY A 138 25.22 1.18 -12.82
CA GLY A 138 24.81 -0.20 -13.12
C GLY A 138 23.70 -0.78 -12.24
N GLN A 139 23.20 -0.05 -11.24
CA GLN A 139 22.12 -0.51 -10.37
C GLN A 139 20.79 0.17 -10.72
N PRO A 140 19.65 -0.54 -10.63
CA PRO A 140 18.34 0.09 -10.81
C PRO A 140 18.09 1.10 -9.69
N VAL A 141 17.61 2.28 -10.05
CA VAL A 141 17.21 3.33 -9.09
C VAL A 141 15.72 3.62 -9.14
N ARG A 142 15.09 3.37 -10.29
CA ARG A 142 13.66 3.62 -10.51
C ARG A 142 13.11 2.76 -11.64
N SER A 143 11.86 2.36 -11.57
CA SER A 143 11.10 1.88 -12.72
C SER A 143 9.73 2.53 -12.80
N GLU A 144 9.22 2.69 -14.02
CA GLU A 144 7.91 3.28 -14.33
C GLU A 144 7.15 2.31 -15.24
N GLU A 145 5.93 1.95 -14.89
CA GLU A 145 5.09 1.03 -15.67
C GLU A 145 3.72 1.65 -15.97
N ASN A 146 3.29 1.55 -17.23
CA ASN A 146 1.98 1.98 -17.72
C ASN A 146 1.24 0.76 -18.32
N SER A 147 0.36 0.13 -17.55
CA SER A 147 -0.17 -1.21 -17.89
C SER A 147 -1.52 -1.24 -18.62
N LYS A 148 -2.27 -0.14 -18.72
CA LYS A 148 -3.63 -0.13 -19.33
C LYS A 148 -3.77 0.74 -20.57
N SER A 149 -4.49 0.20 -21.56
CA SER A 149 -4.85 0.87 -22.83
C SER A 149 -5.94 1.93 -22.69
N SER A 150 -6.59 2.06 -21.53
CA SER A 150 -7.77 2.92 -21.31
C SER A 150 -7.56 4.07 -20.31
N GLY A 151 -6.37 4.20 -19.70
CA GLY A 151 -6.07 5.19 -18.67
C GLY A 151 -4.74 4.84 -18.03
N LYS A 152 -3.86 5.83 -17.84
CA LYS A 152 -2.47 5.63 -17.39
C LYS A 152 -2.46 5.19 -15.92
N LEU A 153 -2.62 3.90 -15.67
CA LEU A 153 -2.26 3.34 -14.37
C LEU A 153 -0.73 3.40 -14.30
N ASN A 154 -0.22 4.44 -13.64
CA ASN A 154 1.20 4.73 -13.56
C ASN A 154 1.72 4.19 -12.23
N ARG A 155 2.57 3.17 -12.32
CA ARG A 155 3.25 2.57 -11.17
C ARG A 155 4.72 2.93 -11.23
N THR A 156 5.20 3.65 -10.21
CA THR A 156 6.62 3.99 -10.07
C THR A 156 7.22 3.24 -8.89
N VAL A 157 8.29 2.49 -9.13
CA VAL A 157 9.05 1.79 -8.08
C VAL A 157 10.39 2.46 -7.91
N TYR A 158 10.78 2.72 -6.67
CA TYR A 158 12.09 3.26 -6.32
C TYR A 158 12.92 2.21 -5.62
N PHE A 159 14.21 2.21 -5.93
CA PHE A 159 15.18 1.26 -5.40
C PHE A 159 16.26 1.99 -4.61
N ARG A 160 16.70 1.37 -3.51
CA ARG A 160 17.85 1.76 -2.71
C ARG A 160 18.67 0.51 -2.41
N GLU A 161 19.96 0.55 -2.70
CA GLU A 161 20.87 -0.61 -2.51
C GLU A 161 20.35 -1.90 -3.16
N GLY A 162 19.78 -1.78 -4.37
CA GLY A 162 19.22 -2.89 -5.13
C GLY A 162 17.89 -3.46 -4.59
N LYS A 163 17.34 -2.91 -3.50
CA LYS A 163 16.05 -3.32 -2.93
C LYS A 163 14.98 -2.25 -3.14
N ILE A 164 13.71 -2.65 -3.16
CA ILE A 164 12.59 -1.71 -3.22
C ILE A 164 12.60 -0.87 -1.94
N SER A 165 12.50 0.45 -2.09
CA SER A 165 12.33 1.40 -0.98
C SER A 165 10.98 2.08 -0.96
N ARG A 166 10.35 2.24 -2.14
CA ARG A 166 9.06 2.91 -2.28
C ARG A 166 8.33 2.48 -3.54
N VAL A 167 7.00 2.42 -3.49
CA VAL A 167 6.12 2.24 -4.64
C VAL A 167 5.08 3.34 -4.61
N ASP A 168 4.91 4.03 -5.73
CA ASP A 168 3.85 5.00 -5.97
C ASP A 168 2.92 4.43 -7.05
N GLU A 169 1.62 4.49 -6.82
CA GLU A 169 0.63 3.97 -7.76
C GLU A 169 -0.55 4.94 -7.87
N ASP A 170 -0.90 5.27 -9.10
CA ASP A 170 -2.12 6.00 -9.48
C ASP A 170 -3.21 4.97 -9.79
N THR A 171 -4.08 4.69 -8.83
CA THR A 171 -5.10 3.64 -8.96
C THR A 171 -6.36 4.12 -9.68
N ASN A 172 -6.62 5.43 -9.71
CA ASN A 172 -7.78 6.04 -10.36
C ASN A 172 -7.51 6.54 -11.81
N GLY A 173 -6.24 6.69 -12.19
CA GLY A 173 -5.78 7.09 -13.52
C GLY A 173 -5.84 8.60 -13.79
N ASP A 174 -5.88 9.46 -12.77
CA ASP A 174 -5.95 10.92 -12.89
C ASP A 174 -4.58 11.60 -13.11
N GLY A 175 -3.49 10.82 -13.07
CA GLY A 175 -2.12 11.25 -13.24
C GLY A 175 -1.42 11.60 -11.92
N LYS A 176 -2.09 11.48 -10.78
CA LYS A 176 -1.52 11.69 -9.44
C LYS A 176 -1.58 10.36 -8.66
N PRO A 177 -0.45 9.89 -8.10
CA PRO A 177 -0.47 8.72 -7.25
C PRO A 177 -1.39 8.91 -6.04
N ASP A 178 -2.19 7.90 -5.73
CA ASP A 178 -3.13 7.85 -4.60
C ASP A 178 -2.82 6.68 -3.65
N ASN A 179 -1.87 5.82 -4.01
CA ASN A 179 -1.36 4.73 -3.21
C ASN A 179 0.17 4.80 -3.10
N PHE A 180 0.66 4.79 -1.86
CA PHE A 180 2.09 4.88 -1.56
C PHE A 180 2.49 3.77 -0.59
N GLU A 181 3.50 2.99 -0.95
CA GLU A 181 4.05 1.93 -0.11
C GLU A 181 5.53 2.22 0.17
N TYR A 182 5.94 2.03 1.43
CA TYR A 182 7.30 2.31 1.89
C TYR A 182 7.92 1.05 2.45
N TYR A 183 9.15 0.78 2.04
CA TYR A 183 9.87 -0.43 2.36
C TYR A 183 11.18 -0.10 3.07
N ASP A 184 11.48 -0.82 4.14
CA ASP A 184 12.79 -0.82 4.78
C ASP A 184 13.48 -2.15 4.53
N SER A 185 14.67 -2.11 3.94
CA SER A 185 15.44 -3.32 3.60
C SER A 185 14.66 -4.38 2.79
N GLY A 186 13.65 -3.95 2.03
CA GLY A 186 12.76 -4.81 1.23
C GLY A 186 11.49 -5.29 1.95
N GLN A 187 11.29 -4.93 3.21
CA GLN A 187 10.08 -5.27 3.99
C GLN A 187 9.12 -4.07 4.02
N LEU A 188 7.83 -4.30 3.79
CA LEU A 188 6.81 -3.26 3.89
C LEU A 188 6.71 -2.78 5.34
N VAL A 189 6.89 -1.47 5.55
CA VAL A 189 6.81 -0.85 6.89
C VAL A 189 5.67 0.16 6.99
N ARG A 190 5.24 0.73 5.86
CA ARG A 190 4.16 1.71 5.84
C ARG A 190 3.42 1.72 4.50
N LYS A 191 2.11 1.94 4.55
CA LYS A 191 1.25 2.19 3.39
C LYS A 191 0.42 3.44 3.64
N GLU A 192 0.28 4.30 2.64
CA GLU A 192 -0.52 5.53 2.68
C GLU A 192 -1.50 5.51 1.51
N LEU A 193 -2.75 5.89 1.76
CA LEU A 193 -3.81 5.89 0.76
C LEU A 193 -4.61 7.20 0.81
N ASP A 194 -4.81 7.80 -0.36
CA ASP A 194 -5.82 8.83 -0.64
C ASP A 194 -7.04 8.15 -1.26
N ARG A 195 -7.85 7.53 -0.40
CA ARG A 195 -9.05 6.77 -0.80
C ARG A 195 -10.15 7.67 -1.34
N LYS A 196 -10.14 8.95 -0.96
CA LYS A 196 -11.14 9.95 -1.36
C LYS A 196 -10.72 10.73 -2.62
N HIS A 197 -9.49 10.52 -3.11
CA HIS A 197 -8.91 11.18 -4.28
C HIS A 197 -8.91 12.71 -4.17
N THR A 198 -8.63 13.24 -2.98
CA THR A 198 -8.63 14.69 -2.71
C THR A 198 -7.24 15.32 -2.86
N GLY A 199 -6.21 14.51 -3.12
CA GLY A 199 -4.80 14.90 -3.11
C GLY A 199 -4.17 14.89 -1.71
N THR A 200 -4.87 14.34 -0.71
CA THR A 200 -4.45 14.28 0.69
C THR A 200 -4.65 12.87 1.20
N ILE A 201 -3.65 12.31 1.86
CA ILE A 201 -3.76 10.98 2.48
C ILE A 201 -4.83 10.99 3.57
N ASP A 202 -5.70 9.99 3.58
CA ASP A 202 -6.73 9.80 4.60
C ASP A 202 -6.62 8.47 5.37
N LEU A 203 -5.63 7.65 5.01
CA LEU A 203 -5.37 6.36 5.64
C LEU A 203 -3.87 6.07 5.66
N TRP A 204 -3.35 5.74 6.84
CA TRP A 204 -1.97 5.28 7.06
C TRP A 204 -1.99 3.91 7.72
N GLY A 205 -1.31 2.92 7.13
CA GLY A 205 -1.09 1.60 7.71
C GLY A 205 0.38 1.40 8.06
N HIS A 206 0.67 0.88 9.25
CA HIS A 206 2.01 0.56 9.72
C HIS A 206 2.18 -0.94 9.86
N TYR A 207 3.30 -1.45 9.39
CA TYR A 207 3.56 -2.88 9.28
C TYR A 207 4.82 -3.28 10.04
N GLN A 208 4.78 -4.45 10.66
CA GLN A 208 5.91 -5.12 11.31
C GLN A 208 5.87 -6.60 10.94
N ASP A 209 7.00 -7.15 10.50
CA ASP A 209 7.10 -8.55 10.05
C ASP A 209 6.01 -8.91 9.02
N SER A 210 5.75 -7.99 8.08
CA SER A 210 4.72 -8.09 7.04
C SER A 210 3.27 -8.17 7.55
N ARG A 211 3.00 -7.77 8.81
CA ARG A 211 1.66 -7.71 9.40
C ARG A 211 1.28 -6.29 9.76
N LEU A 212 0.01 -5.92 9.54
CA LEU A 212 -0.53 -4.63 9.97
C LEU A 212 -0.58 -4.59 11.50
N VAL A 213 0.05 -3.60 12.11
CA VAL A 213 0.07 -3.42 13.59
C VAL A 213 -0.65 -2.16 14.04
N LYS A 214 -0.74 -1.15 13.18
CA LYS A 214 -1.43 0.13 13.45
C LYS A 214 -2.03 0.69 12.17
N GLN A 215 -3.23 1.24 12.27
CA GLN A 215 -3.89 1.99 11.21
C GLN A 215 -4.35 3.33 11.75
N GLU A 216 -4.10 4.41 11.01
CA GLU A 216 -4.55 5.76 11.32
C GLU A 216 -5.46 6.25 10.20
N GLU A 217 -6.54 6.95 10.55
CA GLU A 217 -7.55 7.41 9.59
C GLU A 217 -7.96 8.86 9.83
N ASP A 218 -7.99 9.63 8.74
CA ASP A 218 -8.67 10.91 8.67
C ASP A 218 -10.09 10.72 8.10
N LEU A 219 -11.03 10.44 9.01
CA LEU A 219 -12.42 10.22 8.68
C LEU A 219 -13.09 11.50 8.14
N ARG A 220 -12.59 12.68 8.53
CA ARG A 220 -13.20 13.99 8.20
C ARG A 220 -12.62 14.62 6.93
N GLY A 221 -11.42 14.23 6.52
CA GLY A 221 -10.71 14.82 5.39
C GLY A 221 -10.14 16.22 5.69
N ASP A 222 -9.84 16.52 6.95
CA ASP A 222 -9.28 17.81 7.38
C ASP A 222 -7.74 17.79 7.52
N GLY A 223 -7.11 16.67 7.15
CA GLY A 223 -5.67 16.42 7.26
C GLY A 223 -5.23 15.96 8.65
N LYS A 224 -6.16 15.65 9.56
CA LYS A 224 -5.86 15.24 10.94
C LYS A 224 -6.36 13.82 11.21
N VAL A 225 -5.55 13.05 11.93
CA VAL A 225 -5.94 11.70 12.35
C VAL A 225 -7.08 11.80 13.35
N SER A 226 -8.17 11.13 13.04
CA SER A 226 -9.40 11.09 13.84
C SER A 226 -9.67 9.71 14.42
N ARG A 227 -9.05 8.65 13.89
CA ARG A 227 -9.12 7.29 14.42
C ARG A 227 -7.77 6.61 14.34
N ILE A 228 -7.43 5.87 15.39
CA ILE A 228 -6.27 4.98 15.43
C ILE A 228 -6.74 3.58 15.82
N VAL A 229 -6.34 2.56 15.09
CA VAL A 229 -6.66 1.15 15.34
C VAL A 229 -5.37 0.37 15.51
N TYR A 230 -5.28 -0.43 16.57
CA TYR A 230 -4.14 -1.28 16.87
C TYR A 230 -4.52 -2.75 16.70
N PHE A 231 -3.59 -3.53 16.13
CA PHE A 231 -3.81 -4.91 15.75
C PHE A 231 -2.79 -5.85 16.42
N GLN A 232 -3.25 -7.05 16.77
CA GLN A 232 -2.41 -8.18 17.14
C GLN A 232 -2.75 -9.37 16.24
N GLY A 233 -1.90 -9.64 15.26
CA GLY A 233 -2.25 -10.56 14.17
C GLY A 233 -3.40 -9.97 13.33
N GLU A 234 -4.49 -10.71 13.17
CA GLU A 234 -5.69 -10.25 12.44
C GLU A 234 -6.73 -9.59 13.38
N ALA A 235 -6.51 -9.64 14.69
CA ALA A 235 -7.47 -9.12 15.66
C ALA A 235 -7.21 -7.64 15.97
N VAL A 236 -8.28 -6.84 15.96
CA VAL A 236 -8.28 -5.51 16.58
C VAL A 236 -8.18 -5.70 18.09
N VAL A 237 -7.24 -5.02 18.74
CA VAL A 237 -7.07 -5.05 20.20
C VAL A 237 -7.41 -3.72 20.84
N ARG A 238 -7.29 -2.61 20.11
CA ARG A 238 -7.61 -1.28 20.60
C ARG A 238 -8.01 -0.34 19.47
N ARG A 239 -8.95 0.56 19.77
CA ARG A 239 -9.36 1.67 18.91
C ARG A 239 -9.39 2.95 19.71
N GLU A 240 -8.86 4.02 19.15
CA GLU A 240 -8.93 5.37 19.69
C GLU A 240 -9.61 6.26 18.65
N GLU A 241 -10.49 7.16 19.08
CA GLU A 241 -11.25 8.00 18.16
C GLU A 241 -11.53 9.39 18.77
N ASP A 242 -11.29 10.43 17.97
CA ASP A 242 -11.88 11.75 18.15
C ASP A 242 -13.19 11.75 17.36
N THR A 243 -14.30 11.54 18.04
CA THR A 243 -15.65 11.54 17.48
C THR A 243 -16.21 12.95 17.29
N THR A 244 -15.64 13.94 17.99
CA THR A 244 -16.14 15.32 18.00
C THR A 244 -15.43 16.27 17.05
N GLY A 245 -14.22 15.94 16.58
CA GLY A 245 -13.41 16.78 15.70
C GLY A 245 -12.69 17.90 16.43
N ARG A 246 -12.40 17.70 17.73
CA ARG A 246 -11.70 18.67 18.58
C ARG A 246 -10.20 18.44 18.66
N GLU A 247 -9.68 17.57 17.79
CA GLU A 247 -8.26 17.20 17.68
C GLU A 247 -7.70 16.52 18.93
N ARG A 248 -8.60 15.91 19.70
CA ARG A 248 -8.28 15.11 20.89
C ARG A 248 -9.16 13.89 20.90
N MET A 249 -8.55 12.72 21.09
CA MET A 249 -9.28 11.46 21.22
C MET A 249 -10.27 11.56 22.39
N ASP A 250 -11.52 11.21 22.16
CA ASP A 250 -12.58 11.24 23.17
C ASP A 250 -13.19 9.86 23.44
N ILE A 251 -12.72 8.84 22.73
CA ILE A 251 -13.01 7.44 22.95
C ILE A 251 -11.73 6.61 22.88
N ILE A 252 -11.58 5.69 23.82
CA ILE A 252 -10.68 4.55 23.72
C ILE A 252 -11.49 3.28 23.96
N GLU A 253 -11.31 2.28 23.12
CA GLU A 253 -11.94 0.98 23.22
C GLU A 253 -10.91 -0.13 23.16
N THR A 254 -11.10 -1.18 23.97
CA THR A 254 -10.29 -2.40 23.91
C THR A 254 -11.15 -3.58 23.52
N PHE A 255 -10.54 -4.53 22.82
CA PHE A 255 -11.21 -5.70 22.28
C PHE A 255 -10.46 -6.97 22.68
N SER A 256 -11.22 -8.05 22.87
CA SER A 256 -10.68 -9.40 23.07
C SER A 256 -11.54 -10.38 22.29
N GLN A 257 -10.89 -11.26 21.51
CA GLN A 257 -11.58 -12.23 20.65
C GLN A 257 -12.64 -11.59 19.74
N GLY A 258 -12.37 -10.38 19.23
CA GLY A 258 -13.28 -9.62 18.37
C GLY A 258 -14.45 -8.93 19.08
N LYS A 259 -14.54 -9.04 20.41
CA LYS A 259 -15.61 -8.43 21.21
C LYS A 259 -15.11 -7.23 22.00
N LEU A 260 -15.96 -6.21 22.14
CA LEU A 260 -15.66 -5.03 22.96
C LEU A 260 -15.58 -5.45 24.43
N THR A 261 -14.51 -5.10 25.12
CA THR A 261 -14.31 -5.42 26.56
C THR A 261 -14.40 -4.18 27.43
N LYS A 262 -13.84 -3.06 26.98
CA LYS A 262 -13.91 -1.78 27.70
C LYS A 262 -14.04 -0.61 26.74
N ARG A 263 -14.66 0.48 27.21
CA ARG A 263 -14.71 1.78 26.54
C ARG A 263 -14.48 2.89 27.56
N LEU A 264 -13.44 3.69 27.37
CA LEU A 264 -13.16 4.91 28.12
C LEU A 264 -13.60 6.13 27.30
N ARG A 265 -14.21 7.13 27.93
CA ARG A 265 -14.74 8.32 27.25
C ARG A 265 -14.44 9.62 27.99
N ASP A 266 -14.16 10.66 27.21
CA ASP A 266 -14.26 12.07 27.61
C ASP A 266 -15.55 12.64 27.00
N THR A 267 -16.66 12.45 27.72
CA THR A 267 -18.01 12.84 27.34
C THR A 267 -18.27 14.34 27.46
N LYS A 268 -17.47 15.05 28.27
CA LYS A 268 -17.64 16.48 28.55
C LYS A 268 -16.80 17.37 27.63
N GLY A 269 -15.76 16.84 27.00
CA GLY A 269 -14.91 17.60 26.08
C GLY A 269 -13.74 18.32 26.73
N THR A 270 -13.43 18.00 27.99
CA THR A 270 -12.46 18.71 28.81
C THR A 270 -11.01 18.34 28.45
N GLY A 271 -10.80 17.15 27.90
CA GLY A 271 -9.51 16.50 27.73
C GLY A 271 -9.16 15.51 28.85
N THR A 272 -10.09 15.29 29.79
CA THR A 272 -9.98 14.30 30.85
C THR A 272 -11.04 13.21 30.64
N TRP A 273 -10.69 11.95 30.89
CA TRP A 273 -11.64 10.86 30.76
C TRP A 273 -12.58 10.86 31.98
N ASP A 274 -13.89 10.90 31.76
CA ASP A 274 -14.87 10.94 32.85
C ASP A 274 -15.69 9.67 32.99
N ARG A 275 -15.62 8.71 32.04
CA ARG A 275 -16.37 7.45 32.12
C ARG A 275 -15.63 6.26 31.57
N VAL A 276 -15.73 5.13 32.27
CA VAL A 276 -15.37 3.81 31.74
C VAL A 276 -16.57 2.87 31.74
N TYR A 277 -16.73 2.13 30.65
CA TYR A 277 -17.72 1.08 30.47
C TYR A 277 -16.99 -0.26 30.36
N VAL A 278 -17.49 -1.28 31.04
CA VAL A 278 -16.98 -2.66 30.98
C VAL A 278 -18.07 -3.57 30.43
N PHE A 279 -17.69 -4.36 29.44
CA PHE A 279 -18.57 -5.26 28.72
C PHE A 279 -18.14 -6.71 28.93
N GLU A 280 -19.12 -7.60 29.08
CA GLU A 280 -18.92 -9.05 29.08
C GLU A 280 -19.99 -9.68 28.20
N ASN A 281 -19.59 -10.61 27.32
CA ASN A 281 -20.50 -11.27 26.38
C ASN A 281 -21.40 -10.27 25.60
N ASP A 282 -20.79 -9.17 25.14
CA ASP A 282 -21.46 -8.10 24.37
C ASP A 282 -22.56 -7.33 25.14
N GLN A 283 -22.61 -7.48 26.48
CA GLN A 283 -23.52 -6.76 27.36
C GLN A 283 -22.76 -5.80 28.26
N LEU A 284 -23.29 -4.58 28.47
CA LEU A 284 -22.77 -3.65 29.47
C LEU A 284 -22.97 -4.27 30.85
N ARG A 285 -21.88 -4.39 31.62
CA ARG A 285 -21.90 -4.95 32.98
C ARG A 285 -21.63 -3.92 34.04
N ARG A 286 -20.73 -2.99 33.75
CA ARG A 286 -20.30 -1.97 34.69
C ARG A 286 -20.03 -0.66 33.99
N GLU A 287 -20.40 0.44 34.62
CA GLU A 287 -20.00 1.79 34.27
C GLU A 287 -19.36 2.43 35.51
N GLU A 288 -18.25 3.15 35.36
CA GLU A 288 -17.69 4.01 36.40
C GLU A 288 -17.59 5.45 35.87
N ARG A 289 -17.85 6.43 36.74
CA ARG A 289 -17.89 7.85 36.38
C ARG A 289 -17.11 8.69 37.39
N ASP A 290 -16.35 9.63 36.87
CA ASP A 290 -15.75 10.75 37.61
C ASP A 290 -16.74 11.91 37.48
N THR A 291 -17.62 12.01 38.48
CA THR A 291 -18.71 12.99 38.49
C THR A 291 -18.24 14.35 38.98
N ASN A 292 -17.21 14.40 39.82
CA ASN A 292 -16.68 15.62 40.43
C ASN A 292 -15.43 16.20 39.69
N GLU A 293 -14.90 15.50 38.69
CA GLU A 293 -13.73 15.84 37.87
C GLU A 293 -12.41 15.92 38.64
N ASP A 294 -12.24 15.11 39.68
CA ASP A 294 -11.01 15.06 40.48
C ASP A 294 -9.97 14.04 39.97
N GLY A 295 -10.29 13.29 38.91
CA GLY A 295 -9.42 12.27 38.32
C GLY A 295 -9.56 10.88 38.94
N PHE A 296 -10.49 10.69 39.87
CA PHE A 296 -10.91 9.40 40.41
C PHE A 296 -12.36 9.15 40.05
N PHE A 297 -12.69 7.89 39.77
CA PHE A 297 -14.10 7.54 39.64
C PHE A 297 -14.76 7.60 41.04
N ASP A 298 -16.00 8.08 41.13
CA ASP A 298 -16.74 8.21 42.40
C ASP A 298 -18.13 7.55 42.33
N LEU A 299 -18.57 7.15 41.15
CA LEU A 299 -19.83 6.42 40.95
C LEU A 299 -19.60 5.17 40.10
N ARG A 300 -19.99 4.01 40.61
CA ARG A 300 -19.95 2.73 39.89
C ARG A 300 -21.35 2.14 39.80
N ILE A 301 -21.77 1.80 38.58
CA ILE A 301 -23.10 1.29 38.25
C ILE A 301 -22.95 -0.12 37.68
N PHE A 302 -23.74 -1.07 38.18
CA PHE A 302 -23.78 -2.45 37.69
C PHE A 302 -25.09 -2.74 36.99
N TYR A 303 -24.99 -3.47 35.88
CA TYR A 303 -26.10 -3.82 35.02
C TYR A 303 -26.34 -5.32 34.99
N MET A 304 -27.61 -5.72 35.02
CA MET A 304 -28.07 -7.09 34.83
C MET A 304 -29.23 -7.09 33.86
N ASN A 305 -29.15 -7.89 32.79
CA ASN A 305 -30.17 -7.95 31.73
C ASN A 305 -30.52 -6.56 31.14
N GLY A 306 -29.53 -5.67 31.03
CA GLY A 306 -29.70 -4.30 30.51
C GLY A 306 -30.33 -3.30 31.48
N GLN A 307 -30.70 -3.71 32.69
CA GLN A 307 -31.24 -2.83 33.73
C GLN A 307 -30.19 -2.56 34.81
N ILE A 308 -30.29 -1.41 35.47
CA ILE A 308 -29.47 -1.12 36.64
C ILE A 308 -29.86 -2.11 37.74
N HIS A 309 -28.89 -2.86 38.22
CA HIS A 309 -29.06 -3.79 39.33
C HIS A 309 -28.56 -3.20 40.64
N ARG A 310 -27.47 -2.41 40.58
CA ARG A 310 -26.78 -1.90 41.76
C ARG A 310 -25.97 -0.66 41.43
N GLN A 311 -25.82 0.24 42.40
CA GLN A 311 -24.89 1.37 42.34
C GLN A 311 -24.03 1.41 43.60
N GLU A 312 -22.81 1.90 43.45
CA GLU A 312 -21.84 2.17 44.51
C GLU A 312 -21.36 3.61 44.33
N GLY A 313 -21.24 4.37 45.42
CA GLY A 313 -20.74 5.74 45.43
C GLY A 313 -19.63 5.93 46.45
N ASP A 314 -18.71 6.83 46.16
CA ASP A 314 -17.76 7.45 47.09
C ASP A 314 -18.11 8.94 47.19
N THR A 315 -18.71 9.35 48.30
CA THR A 315 -19.13 10.75 48.52
C THR A 315 -18.15 11.56 49.34
N ASN A 316 -17.16 10.91 49.95
CA ASN A 316 -16.19 11.56 50.84
C ASN A 316 -14.79 11.71 50.19
N GLY A 317 -14.55 11.09 49.03
CA GLY A 317 -13.31 11.17 48.25
C GLY A 317 -12.18 10.30 48.79
N ASP A 318 -12.46 9.30 49.63
CA ASP A 318 -11.44 8.40 50.19
C ASP A 318 -11.16 7.15 49.32
N ARG A 319 -11.81 7.09 48.15
CA ARG A 319 -11.80 6.01 47.15
C ARG A 319 -12.49 4.73 47.59
N ARG A 320 -13.11 4.69 48.77
CA ARG A 320 -13.90 3.56 49.26
C ARG A 320 -15.36 3.86 48.99
N VAL A 321 -16.11 2.79 48.76
CA VAL A 321 -17.56 2.92 48.65
C VAL A 321 -18.10 3.28 50.03
N ASP A 322 -18.89 4.34 50.12
CA ASP A 322 -19.62 4.76 51.30
C ASP A 322 -21.15 4.73 51.08
N ILE A 323 -21.61 4.57 49.83
CA ILE A 323 -23.03 4.39 49.48
C ILE A 323 -23.20 3.15 48.59
N TRP A 324 -24.13 2.26 48.95
CA TRP A 324 -24.57 1.15 48.10
C TRP A 324 -26.07 1.27 47.85
N VAL A 325 -26.52 1.22 46.59
CA VAL A 325 -27.93 1.28 46.23
C VAL A 325 -28.31 0.02 45.44
N LYS A 326 -29.39 -0.64 45.83
CA LYS A 326 -29.92 -1.82 45.14
C LYS A 326 -31.21 -1.48 44.41
N PHE A 327 -31.34 -2.04 43.20
CA PHE A 327 -32.48 -1.85 42.33
C PHE A 327 -33.15 -3.19 42.02
N GLU A 328 -34.48 -3.15 41.91
CA GLU A 328 -35.31 -4.27 41.44
C GLU A 328 -36.38 -3.71 40.50
N ASN A 329 -36.51 -4.30 39.31
CA ASN A 329 -37.43 -3.85 38.26
C ASN A 329 -37.29 -2.35 37.90
N GLY A 330 -36.08 -1.80 38.02
CA GLY A 330 -35.78 -0.38 37.74
C GLY A 330 -36.09 0.58 38.89
N GLU A 331 -36.68 0.10 39.99
CA GLU A 331 -36.91 0.91 41.19
C GLU A 331 -35.81 0.68 42.23
N ARG A 332 -35.38 1.75 42.89
CA ARG A 332 -34.53 1.67 44.07
C ARG A 332 -35.33 1.01 45.20
N ILE A 333 -34.78 -0.04 45.79
CA ILE A 333 -35.41 -0.80 46.89
C ILE A 333 -34.63 -0.71 48.21
N GLU A 334 -33.32 -0.50 48.15
CA GLU A 334 -32.45 -0.43 49.34
C GLU A 334 -31.31 0.56 49.08
N GLN A 335 -30.94 1.31 50.10
CA GLN A 335 -29.68 2.05 50.17
C GLN A 335 -28.99 1.74 51.50
N LEU A 336 -27.69 1.48 51.45
CA LEU A 336 -26.81 1.28 52.60
C LEU A 336 -25.77 2.40 52.59
N GLU A 337 -25.45 2.93 53.77
CA GLU A 337 -24.46 4.01 53.92
C GLU A 337 -23.43 3.67 55.00
N ASP A 338 -22.18 4.06 54.77
CA ASP A 338 -21.14 4.17 55.78
C ASP A 338 -20.95 5.64 56.16
N GLN A 339 -21.71 6.08 57.17
CA GLN A 339 -21.71 7.48 57.61
C GLN A 339 -20.47 7.85 58.43
N HIS A 340 -19.63 6.87 58.77
CA HIS A 340 -18.47 7.04 59.64
C HIS A 340 -17.15 6.79 58.90
N SER A 341 -17.20 6.44 57.61
CA SER A 341 -16.04 6.17 56.75
C SER A 341 -15.11 5.10 57.34
N ARG A 342 -15.69 4.04 57.91
CA ARG A 342 -14.96 2.90 58.52
C ARG A 342 -14.88 1.67 57.61
N GLY A 343 -15.47 1.72 56.42
CA GLY A 343 -15.66 0.61 55.50
C GLY A 343 -16.80 -0.34 55.91
N THR A 344 -17.68 0.09 56.81
CA THR A 344 -18.78 -0.73 57.37
C THR A 344 -20.10 0.01 57.28
N ILE A 345 -21.18 -0.72 57.01
CA ILE A 345 -22.51 -0.11 56.92
C ILE A 345 -22.98 0.35 58.30
N SER A 346 -23.34 1.62 58.41
CA SER A 346 -23.94 2.20 59.61
C SER A 346 -25.41 2.57 59.45
N ALA A 347 -25.94 2.67 58.24
CA ALA A 347 -27.36 2.94 58.00
C ALA A 347 -27.94 2.14 56.83
N ARG A 348 -29.21 1.73 56.96
CA ARG A 348 -30.01 1.11 55.90
C ARG A 348 -31.32 1.88 55.70
N TYR A 349 -31.67 2.08 54.44
CA TYR A 349 -32.89 2.74 54.00
C TYR A 349 -33.63 1.82 53.02
N VAL A 350 -34.93 1.63 53.23
CA VAL A 350 -35.79 0.75 52.42
C VAL A 350 -36.82 1.58 51.67
N PHE A 351 -37.00 1.27 50.40
CA PHE A 351 -37.85 2.01 49.48
C PHE A 351 -38.95 1.12 48.91
N LYS A 352 -40.13 1.69 48.68
CA LYS A 352 -41.25 1.05 47.98
C LYS A 352 -41.94 2.07 47.09
N ASN A 353 -42.10 1.77 45.80
CA ASN A 353 -42.68 2.67 44.80
C ASN A 353 -41.98 4.05 44.80
N GLY A 354 -40.66 4.07 44.95
CA GLY A 354 -39.84 5.28 45.01
C GLY A 354 -39.91 6.08 46.33
N GLN A 355 -40.71 5.68 47.30
CA GLN A 355 -40.82 6.35 48.60
C GLN A 355 -40.01 5.64 49.68
N LEU A 356 -39.37 6.41 50.57
CA LEU A 356 -38.71 5.89 51.76
C LEU A 356 -39.77 5.33 52.72
N VAL A 357 -39.73 4.03 52.99
CA VAL A 357 -40.69 3.33 53.87
C VAL A 357 -40.04 2.78 55.15
N GLY A 358 -38.72 2.76 55.21
CA GLY A 358 -37.99 2.33 56.40
C GLY A 358 -36.59 2.90 56.45
N GLN A 359 -36.14 3.22 57.67
CA GLN A 359 -34.77 3.65 57.96
C GLN A 359 -34.34 2.98 59.26
N GLU A 360 -33.16 2.39 59.28
CA GLU A 360 -32.57 1.79 60.48
C GLU A 360 -31.07 2.10 60.56
N GLN A 361 -30.58 2.29 61.78
CA GLN A 361 -29.15 2.32 62.06
C GLN A 361 -28.66 0.87 62.21
N VAL A 362 -27.59 0.52 61.51
CA VAL A 362 -27.05 -0.83 61.47
C VAL A 362 -25.74 -0.84 62.25
N ALA A 363 -25.53 -1.87 63.08
CA ALA A 363 -24.30 -2.02 63.85
C ALA A 363 -23.16 -2.51 62.95
N ASP A 364 -22.44 -1.58 62.32
CA ASP A 364 -21.17 -1.77 61.59
C ASP A 364 -21.09 -3.08 60.81
N ALA A 365 -22.11 -3.33 59.97
CA ALA A 365 -22.22 -4.57 59.22
C ALA A 365 -21.26 -4.57 58.02
N SER A 366 -20.81 -5.76 57.60
CA SER A 366 -20.03 -5.90 56.37
C SER A 366 -20.86 -5.52 55.14
N PRO A 367 -20.28 -4.80 54.16
CA PRO A 367 -20.98 -4.40 52.95
C PRO A 367 -21.44 -5.60 52.11
N SER A 368 -22.46 -5.37 51.29
CA SER A 368 -23.07 -6.40 50.42
C SER A 368 -22.18 -6.82 49.24
N SER A 369 -21.03 -6.18 49.06
CA SER A 369 -20.03 -6.49 48.05
C SER A 369 -18.62 -6.29 48.56
N THR A 370 -17.67 -7.01 47.97
CA THR A 370 -16.23 -6.84 48.23
C THR A 370 -15.81 -5.38 48.03
N ALA A 371 -15.01 -4.85 48.96
CA ALA A 371 -14.47 -3.50 48.90
C ALA A 371 -13.48 -3.34 47.73
N ILE A 372 -14.00 -3.04 46.55
CA ILE A 372 -13.20 -2.66 45.39
C ILE A 372 -13.08 -1.13 45.43
N LEU A 373 -11.86 -0.65 45.70
CA LEU A 373 -11.56 0.78 45.64
C LEU A 373 -11.91 1.35 44.27
N PHE A 374 -12.29 2.62 44.24
CA PHE A 374 -12.33 3.36 43.00
C PHE A 374 -10.91 3.56 42.46
N ALA A 375 -10.76 3.29 41.16
CA ALA A 375 -9.51 3.46 40.46
C ALA A 375 -9.31 4.93 40.08
N ALA A 376 -8.05 5.34 39.97
CA ALA A 376 -7.76 6.59 39.27
C ALA A 376 -8.07 6.41 37.78
N VAL A 377 -8.55 7.45 37.13
CA VAL A 377 -8.80 7.46 35.68
C VAL A 377 -7.53 7.09 34.90
N GLU A 378 -6.39 7.59 35.33
CA GLU A 378 -5.08 7.32 34.71
C GLU A 378 -4.64 5.86 34.88
N GLU A 379 -4.94 5.23 36.03
CA GLU A 379 -4.67 3.80 36.25
C GLU A 379 -5.48 2.95 35.25
N GLU A 380 -6.73 3.31 35.01
CA GLU A 380 -7.60 2.63 34.04
C GLU A 380 -7.06 2.80 32.60
N LEU A 381 -6.66 4.02 32.23
CA LEU A 381 -6.04 4.32 30.93
C LEU A 381 -4.78 3.48 30.70
N GLN A 382 -3.89 3.42 31.69
CA GLN A 382 -2.66 2.62 31.64
C GLN A 382 -2.94 1.13 31.55
N SER A 383 -3.97 0.64 32.25
CA SER A 383 -4.39 -0.76 32.17
C SER A 383 -4.84 -1.12 30.74
N MET A 384 -5.58 -0.22 30.09
CA MET A 384 -6.07 -0.41 28.72
C MET A 384 -4.96 -0.29 27.67
N ALA A 385 -3.87 0.43 27.97
CA ALA A 385 -2.68 0.49 27.13
C ALA A 385 -1.75 -0.72 27.33
N SER A 386 -1.70 -1.27 28.54
CA SER A 386 -0.86 -2.43 28.86
C SER A 386 -1.49 -3.74 28.39
N SER A 387 -2.82 -3.85 28.40
CA SER A 387 -3.55 -5.04 27.93
C SER A 387 -3.40 -5.34 26.45
N THR A 388 -2.91 -4.38 25.66
CA THR A 388 -2.67 -4.53 24.21
C THR A 388 -1.27 -5.00 23.87
N GLY A 389 -0.42 -5.24 24.88
CA GLY A 389 0.83 -5.95 24.71
C GLY A 389 1.79 -5.40 23.66
N LEU A 390 1.83 -4.08 23.38
CA LEU A 390 2.81 -3.49 22.48
C LEU A 390 3.15 -2.01 22.78
N TYR A 391 4.47 -1.77 22.76
CA TYR A 391 5.27 -0.52 22.69
C TYR A 391 5.43 0.40 23.91
N ARG A 392 6.56 0.18 24.60
CA ARG A 392 7.46 1.23 25.12
C ARG A 392 7.81 2.15 23.94
N SER A 393 7.53 3.43 24.05
CA SER A 393 7.85 4.42 23.02
C SER A 393 9.36 4.52 22.83
N ASP A 394 9.88 3.92 21.77
CA ASP A 394 11.15 4.40 21.21
C ASP A 394 10.85 5.69 20.47
N ASN A 395 11.07 6.80 21.17
CA ASN A 395 11.28 8.13 20.59
C ASN A 395 12.47 8.06 19.63
N ARG A 396 12.24 7.58 18.41
CA ARG A 396 13.00 8.00 17.25
C ARG A 396 12.05 8.74 16.34
N ALA A 397 12.08 10.06 16.50
CA ALA A 397 11.68 10.98 15.47
C ALA A 397 12.32 10.52 14.15
N VAL A 398 11.53 9.85 13.31
CA VAL A 398 11.82 9.78 11.89
C VAL A 398 11.53 11.18 11.39
N THR A 399 12.57 12.01 11.38
CA THR A 399 12.60 13.28 10.68
C THR A 399 11.90 13.11 9.35
N ALA A 400 10.80 13.85 9.17
CA ALA A 400 10.18 14.06 7.87
C ALA A 400 11.30 14.43 6.88
N ALA A 401 11.51 13.58 5.87
CA ALA A 401 12.37 13.93 4.76
C ALA A 401 11.79 15.22 4.13
N PRO A 402 12.61 16.25 3.88
CA PRO A 402 12.12 17.49 3.32
C PRO A 402 11.53 17.21 1.93
N LYS A 403 10.41 17.86 1.61
CA LYS A 403 9.91 18.02 0.25
C LYS A 403 11.09 18.38 -0.66
N MET A 404 11.50 17.45 -1.53
CA MET A 404 12.33 17.82 -2.68
C MET A 404 11.44 18.62 -3.62
N GLU A 405 11.67 19.93 -3.65
CA GLU A 405 11.22 20.80 -4.72
C GLU A 405 11.66 20.22 -6.07
N SER A 406 10.71 20.14 -6.99
CA SER A 406 10.94 19.84 -8.38
C SER A 406 11.68 21.02 -9.02
N ASP A 407 13.01 20.92 -9.12
CA ASP A 407 13.79 21.80 -9.98
C ASP A 407 13.54 21.42 -11.45
N SER A 408 12.43 21.92 -11.98
CA SER A 408 12.20 21.96 -13.42
C SER A 408 12.88 23.21 -13.97
N THR A 409 14.16 23.12 -14.29
CA THR A 409 14.80 23.98 -15.29
C THR A 409 16.05 23.30 -15.85
N MET A 410 15.93 22.69 -17.03
CA MET A 410 17.06 22.58 -17.96
C MET A 410 16.65 23.22 -19.28
N LYS A 411 17.49 24.18 -19.68
CA LYS A 411 17.64 24.64 -21.06
C LYS A 411 18.32 23.58 -21.90
#